data_AF-A0A3D5WD53-F1
#
_entry.id   AF-A0A3D5WD53-F1
#
_cell.length_a   1.000
_cell.length_b   1.000
_cell.length_c   1.000
_cell.angle_alpha   90.00
_cell.angle_beta   90.00
_cell.angle_gamma   90.00
#
_symmetry.space_group_name_H-M   'P 1'
#
loop_
_entity.id
_entity.type
_entity.pdbx_description
1 polymer ?
#
loop_
_entity_poly.entity_id
_entity_poly.type
_entity_poly.pdbx_seq_one_letter_code
_entity_poly.pdbx_strand_id
1 'polypeptide(L)'
;ARMLGDYYSCDEDIVRAAGMAAKGYIGSHTFNSWYDDTPAMAELRNVTLRYEPGDPKMRNRYYIQGWVMSMIFAEAMKRAGKDLTPENMIEAMESLKEFDTNGLSAPITYTPTNHKAGEYCRLFKADVEKGRMVPISGWVKVAK
;
A
#
# COMPACT_ATOMS: atom_id res chain seq x y z
N ALA A 1 -22.29 15.95 6.08
CA ALA A 1 -21.65 15.16 7.15
C ALA A 1 -20.18 14.91 6.78
N ARG A 2 -19.28 14.74 7.74
CA ARG A 2 -17.92 14.21 7.48
C ARG A 2 -18.00 12.70 7.75
N MET A 3 -17.68 11.88 6.76
CA MET A 3 -17.64 10.42 6.90
C MET A 3 -16.19 9.95 6.96
N LEU A 4 -15.92 8.96 7.80
CA LEU A 4 -14.64 8.28 7.90
C LEU A 4 -14.79 6.85 7.36
N GLY A 5 -13.97 6.53 6.36
CA GLY A 5 -13.84 5.20 5.76
C GLY A 5 -12.70 4.40 6.34
N ASP A 6 -12.90 3.09 6.38
CA ASP A 6 -11.87 2.11 6.67
C ASP A 6 -10.96 1.85 5.44
N TYR A 7 -10.05 0.88 5.59
CA TYR A 7 -9.12 0.45 4.56
C TYR A 7 -9.79 0.13 3.22
N TYR A 8 -10.90 -0.61 3.23
CA TYR A 8 -11.53 -1.10 2.01
C TYR A 8 -12.37 -0.06 1.27
N SER A 9 -12.61 1.09 1.91
CA SER A 9 -13.37 2.21 1.35
C SER A 9 -12.50 3.45 1.10
N CYS A 10 -11.18 3.31 1.20
CA CYS A 10 -10.24 4.41 0.98
C CYS A 10 -9.53 4.31 -0.38
N ASP A 11 -10.26 4.31 -1.48
CA ASP A 11 -9.69 4.23 -2.84
C ASP A 11 -10.33 5.24 -3.81
N GLU A 12 -9.78 5.33 -5.02
CA GLU A 12 -10.26 6.26 -6.04
C GLU A 12 -11.64 5.91 -6.59
N ASP A 13 -12.04 4.63 -6.56
CA ASP A 13 -13.34 4.16 -7.06
C ASP A 13 -14.48 4.69 -6.18
N ILE A 14 -14.26 4.83 -4.86
CA ILE A 14 -15.23 5.49 -3.96
C ILE A 14 -15.48 6.94 -4.37
N VAL A 15 -14.43 7.69 -4.72
CA VAL A 15 -14.57 9.09 -5.16
C VAL A 15 -15.29 9.16 -6.51
N ARG A 16 -14.96 8.27 -7.45
CA ARG A 16 -15.59 8.22 -8.77
C ARG A 16 -17.08 7.85 -8.68
N ALA A 17 -17.41 6.83 -7.89
CA ALA A 17 -18.77 6.33 -7.75
C ALA A 17 -19.69 7.31 -7.02
N ALA A 18 -19.21 7.93 -5.94
CA ALA A 18 -20.01 8.86 -5.13
C ALA A 18 -20.01 10.30 -5.68
N GLY A 19 -19.04 10.67 -6.52
CA GLY A 19 -18.93 12.01 -7.11
C GLY A 19 -18.97 13.11 -6.06
N MET A 20 -19.85 14.09 -6.24
CA MET A 20 -20.00 15.20 -5.28
C MET A 20 -20.38 14.75 -3.85
N ALA A 21 -21.01 13.58 -3.69
CA ALA A 21 -21.34 13.06 -2.36
C ALA A 21 -20.09 12.63 -1.58
N ALA A 22 -18.96 12.37 -2.25
CA ALA A 22 -17.67 12.11 -1.59
C ALA A 22 -17.06 13.37 -0.95
N LYS A 23 -17.62 14.57 -1.18
CA LYS A 23 -17.06 15.81 -0.63
C LYS A 23 -17.01 15.75 0.91
N GLY A 24 -15.79 15.81 1.45
CA GLY A 24 -15.56 15.75 2.90
C GLY A 24 -15.40 14.33 3.45
N TYR A 25 -15.39 13.31 2.58
CA TYR A 25 -15.00 11.95 2.91
C TYR A 25 -13.50 11.89 3.25
N ILE A 26 -13.19 11.22 4.35
CA ILE A 26 -11.83 10.88 4.77
C ILE A 26 -11.75 9.37 4.85
N GLY A 27 -10.66 8.77 4.39
CA GLY A 27 -10.41 7.34 4.56
C GLY A 27 -9.02 7.10 5.13
N SER A 28 -8.81 5.94 5.75
CA SER A 28 -7.50 5.48 6.18
C SER A 28 -7.00 4.34 5.30
N HIS A 29 -5.74 4.36 4.87
CA HIS A 29 -5.15 3.25 4.10
C HIS A 29 -3.69 3.02 4.50
N THR A 30 -3.19 1.79 4.39
CA THR A 30 -1.78 1.44 4.71
C THR A 30 -0.84 1.54 3.51
N PHE A 31 -1.42 1.59 2.30
CA PHE A 31 -0.68 1.75 1.04
C PHE A 31 -1.00 3.09 0.38
N ASN A 32 0.01 3.65 -0.27
CA ASN A 32 -0.15 4.80 -1.15
C ASN A 32 -0.98 4.46 -2.40
N SER A 33 -1.37 5.49 -3.13
CA SER A 33 -2.12 5.42 -4.39
C SER A 33 -1.18 5.38 -5.58
N TRP A 34 -1.66 4.84 -6.71
CA TRP A 34 -1.00 4.96 -8.02
C TRP A 34 -0.60 6.39 -8.35
N TYR A 35 -1.26 7.41 -7.79
CA TYR A 35 -0.99 8.82 -8.04
C TYR A 35 -0.01 9.50 -7.07
N ASP A 36 0.42 8.82 -6.01
CA ASP A 36 1.38 9.37 -5.05
C ASP A 36 2.79 9.45 -5.65
N ASP A 37 3.59 10.42 -5.20
CA ASP A 37 4.93 10.66 -5.75
C ASP A 37 6.01 10.12 -4.80
N THR A 38 6.43 8.87 -5.05
CA THR A 38 7.51 8.21 -4.30
C THR A 38 8.46 7.48 -5.26
N PRO A 39 9.73 7.24 -4.88
CA PRO A 39 10.68 6.57 -5.75
C PRO A 39 10.22 5.17 -6.19
N ALA A 40 9.71 4.34 -5.28
CA ALA A 40 9.19 3.03 -5.64
C ALA A 40 7.91 3.10 -6.48
N MET A 41 7.10 4.15 -6.35
CA MET A 41 5.95 4.33 -7.24
C MET A 41 6.39 4.62 -8.68
N ALA A 42 7.47 5.39 -8.88
CA ALA A 42 8.02 5.62 -10.22
C ALA A 42 8.52 4.32 -10.86
N GLU A 43 9.24 3.48 -10.10
CA GLU A 43 9.68 2.16 -10.55
C GLU A 43 8.51 1.23 -10.88
N LEU A 44 7.54 1.14 -9.96
CA LEU A 44 6.31 0.36 -10.13
C LEU A 44 5.61 0.76 -11.43
N ARG A 45 5.38 2.06 -11.66
CA ARG A 45 4.75 2.55 -12.89
C ARG A 45 5.56 2.17 -14.13
N ASN A 46 6.89 2.30 -14.09
CA ASN A 46 7.76 1.95 -15.22
C ASN A 46 7.67 0.46 -15.57
N VAL A 47 7.73 -0.43 -14.57
CA VAL A 47 7.61 -1.87 -14.78
C VAL A 47 6.21 -2.24 -15.25
N THR A 48 5.17 -1.75 -14.59
CA THR A 48 3.78 -2.02 -14.95
C THR A 48 3.48 -1.59 -16.38
N LEU A 49 3.86 -0.37 -16.78
CA LEU A 49 3.56 0.12 -18.13
C LEU A 49 4.39 -0.57 -19.23
N ARG A 50 5.53 -1.17 -18.87
CA ARG A 50 6.30 -2.02 -19.80
C ARG A 50 5.56 -3.32 -20.13
N TYR A 51 4.93 -3.97 -19.15
CA TYR A 51 4.30 -5.29 -19.33
C TYR A 51 2.80 -5.22 -19.61
N GLU A 52 2.12 -4.22 -19.06
CA GLU A 52 0.69 -4.02 -19.20
C GLU A 52 0.41 -2.54 -19.55
N PRO A 53 0.67 -2.12 -20.79
CA PRO A 53 0.31 -0.78 -21.24
C PRO A 53 -1.21 -0.64 -21.23
N GLY A 54 -1.73 0.18 -20.31
CA GLY A 54 -3.18 0.25 -20.04
C GLY A 54 -3.52 1.42 -19.12
N ASP A 55 -4.83 1.70 -19.01
CA ASP A 55 -5.35 2.87 -18.30
C ASP A 55 -4.96 2.83 -16.81
N PRO A 56 -4.20 3.83 -16.31
CA PRO A 56 -3.93 4.04 -14.89
C PRO A 56 -5.15 3.97 -13.98
N LYS A 57 -6.35 4.32 -14.49
CA LYS A 57 -7.59 4.30 -13.70
C LYS A 57 -7.99 2.91 -13.22
N MET A 58 -7.51 1.85 -13.87
CA MET A 58 -7.73 0.47 -13.42
C MET A 58 -6.82 0.06 -12.25
N ARG A 59 -5.88 0.92 -11.85
CA ARG A 59 -4.89 0.64 -10.81
C ARG A 59 -5.21 1.45 -9.57
N ASN A 60 -6.08 0.91 -8.74
CA ASN A 60 -6.38 1.47 -7.43
C ASN A 60 -5.35 0.98 -6.40
N ARG A 61 -5.53 1.35 -5.13
CA ARG A 61 -4.58 1.04 -4.05
C ARG A 61 -4.33 -0.45 -3.82
N TYR A 62 -5.26 -1.33 -4.21
CA TYR A 62 -5.06 -2.77 -4.13
C TYR A 62 -3.98 -3.27 -5.10
N TYR A 63 -3.77 -2.58 -6.22
CA TYR A 63 -2.64 -2.84 -7.10
C TYR A 63 -1.31 -2.58 -6.36
N ILE A 64 -1.25 -1.49 -5.60
CA ILE A 64 -0.07 -1.12 -4.81
C ILE A 64 0.15 -2.10 -3.66
N GLN A 65 -0.93 -2.54 -3.01
CA GLN A 65 -0.88 -3.63 -2.03
C GLN A 65 -0.24 -4.89 -2.64
N GLY A 66 -0.71 -5.33 -3.82
CA GLY A 66 -0.16 -6.49 -4.51
C GLY A 66 1.34 -6.36 -4.76
N TRP A 67 1.78 -5.18 -5.23
CA TRP A 67 3.19 -4.90 -5.44
C TRP A 67 4.02 -4.98 -4.16
N VAL A 68 3.55 -4.37 -3.07
CA VAL A 68 4.24 -4.43 -1.77
C VAL A 68 4.32 -5.86 -1.26
N MET A 69 3.25 -6.66 -1.39
CA MET A 69 3.28 -8.07 -1.03
C MET A 69 4.33 -8.83 -1.85
N SER A 70 4.42 -8.58 -3.17
CA SER A 70 5.46 -9.16 -4.02
C SER A 70 6.87 -8.76 -3.59
N MET A 71 7.09 -7.51 -3.17
CA MET A 71 8.38 -7.07 -2.62
C MET A 71 8.77 -7.85 -1.37
N ILE A 72 7.83 -8.06 -0.44
CA ILE A 72 8.03 -8.85 0.78
C ILE A 72 8.45 -10.28 0.42
N PHE A 73 7.69 -10.94 -0.46
CA PHE A 73 8.00 -12.32 -0.86
C PHE A 73 9.34 -12.41 -1.59
N ALA A 74 9.64 -11.47 -2.49
CA ALA A 74 10.91 -11.45 -3.22
C ALA A 74 12.11 -11.30 -2.27
N GLU A 75 12.02 -10.41 -1.27
CA GLU A 75 13.08 -10.25 -0.28
C GLU A 75 13.19 -11.49 0.63
N ALA A 76 12.07 -12.09 1.05
CA ALA A 76 12.10 -13.33 1.83
C ALA A 76 12.74 -14.48 1.05
N MET A 77 12.37 -14.70 -0.21
CA MET A 77 12.99 -15.72 -1.07
C MET A 77 14.49 -15.47 -1.25
N LYS A 78 14.90 -14.22 -1.41
CA LYS A 78 16.32 -13.84 -1.50
C LYS A 78 17.09 -14.20 -0.22
N ARG A 79 16.48 -14.01 0.95
CA ARG A 79 17.08 -14.34 2.25
C ARG A 79 17.10 -15.84 2.55
N ALA A 80 16.06 -16.57 2.15
CA ALA A 80 16.00 -18.03 2.27
C ALA A 80 17.09 -18.72 1.42
N GLY A 81 17.50 -18.08 0.31
CA GLY A 81 18.58 -18.59 -0.54
C GLY A 81 18.14 -19.76 -1.42
N LYS A 82 19.06 -20.66 -1.75
CA LYS A 82 18.80 -21.74 -2.72
C LYS A 82 17.95 -22.88 -2.17
N ASP A 83 17.92 -23.05 -0.85
CA ASP A 83 17.13 -24.08 -0.18
C ASP A 83 15.76 -23.51 0.19
N LEU A 84 14.88 -23.42 -0.81
CA LEU A 84 13.59 -22.74 -0.68
C LEU A 84 12.49 -23.68 -0.16
N THR A 85 12.52 -23.97 1.13
CA THR A 85 11.48 -24.73 1.84
C THR A 85 10.47 -23.79 2.52
N PRO A 86 9.27 -24.26 2.89
CA PRO A 86 8.33 -23.48 3.70
C PRO A 86 8.95 -22.98 5.01
N GLU A 87 9.74 -23.80 5.68
CA GLU A 87 10.40 -23.47 6.95
C GLU A 87 11.42 -22.34 6.76
N ASN A 88 12.30 -22.46 5.77
CA ASN A 88 13.30 -21.43 5.46
C ASN A 88 12.63 -20.13 4.99
N MET A 89 11.50 -20.21 4.29
CA MET A 89 10.70 -19.04 3.91
C MET A 89 10.09 -18.33 5.11
N ILE A 90 9.56 -19.07 6.09
CA ILE A 90 9.02 -18.48 7.32
C ILE A 90 10.13 -17.77 8.09
N GLU A 91 11.26 -18.44 8.32
CA GLU A 91 12.42 -17.83 9.00
C GLU A 91 12.91 -16.57 8.28
N ALA A 92 12.95 -16.61 6.95
CA ALA A 92 13.33 -15.45 6.14
C ALA A 92 12.33 -14.29 6.27
N MET A 93 11.02 -14.55 6.23
CA MET A 93 10.00 -13.52 6.44
C MET A 93 10.09 -12.94 7.85
N GLU A 94 10.24 -13.77 8.88
CA GLU A 94 10.36 -13.34 10.28
C GLU A 94 11.67 -12.60 10.59
N SER A 95 12.65 -12.66 9.68
CA SER A 95 13.87 -11.86 9.74
C SER A 95 13.70 -10.42 9.23
N LEU A 96 12.57 -10.09 8.58
CA LEU A 96 12.31 -8.76 8.05
C LEU A 96 12.11 -7.77 9.20
N LYS A 97 13.01 -6.79 9.30
CA LYS A 97 12.97 -5.71 10.29
C LYS A 97 13.11 -4.38 9.58
N GLU A 98 12.14 -3.49 9.79
CA GLU A 98 12.07 -2.18 9.17
C GLU A 98 12.34 -2.23 7.66
N PHE A 99 11.79 -3.25 6.99
CA PHE A 99 11.92 -3.42 5.55
C PHE A 99 11.25 -2.25 4.84
N ASP A 100 12.07 -1.44 4.16
CA ASP A 100 11.63 -0.23 3.49
C ASP A 100 11.04 -0.53 2.12
N THR A 101 9.79 -0.11 1.92
CA THR A 101 9.11 -0.20 0.61
C THR A 101 9.32 1.05 -0.23
N ASN A 102 10.24 1.91 0.19
CA ASN A 102 10.67 3.14 -0.47
C ASN A 102 9.48 4.05 -0.81
N GLY A 103 8.57 4.15 0.16
CA GLY A 103 7.39 5.01 0.12
C GLY A 103 6.12 4.38 -0.44
N LEU A 104 6.01 3.06 -0.61
CA LEU A 104 4.70 2.45 -0.96
C LEU A 104 3.82 2.18 0.27
N SER A 105 4.44 1.94 1.42
CA SER A 105 3.83 1.72 2.73
C SER A 105 4.74 2.30 3.82
N ALA A 106 4.30 2.20 5.08
CA ALA A 106 5.23 2.28 6.20
C ALA A 106 6.18 1.07 6.21
N PRO A 107 7.32 1.14 6.93
CA PRO A 107 8.26 0.02 7.06
C PRO A 107 7.59 -1.25 7.58
N ILE A 108 8.08 -2.39 7.11
CA ILE A 108 7.52 -3.71 7.41
C ILE A 108 8.44 -4.46 8.36
N THR A 109 7.86 -4.96 9.45
CA THR A 109 8.53 -5.82 10.42
C THR A 109 7.66 -7.05 10.68
N TYR A 110 8.27 -8.23 10.56
CA TYR A 110 7.71 -9.49 11.08
C TYR A 110 8.65 -10.03 12.15
N THR A 111 8.09 -10.81 13.06
CA THR A 111 8.86 -11.50 14.11
C THR A 111 8.21 -12.87 14.37
N PRO A 112 8.91 -13.81 15.02
CA PRO A 112 8.35 -15.12 15.38
C PRO A 112 7.04 -15.06 16.18
N THR A 113 6.79 -13.94 16.87
CA THR A 113 5.61 -13.76 17.75
C THR A 113 4.66 -12.68 17.26
N ASN A 114 4.95 -12.02 16.14
CA ASN A 114 4.10 -10.97 15.59
C ASN A 114 4.20 -10.95 14.06
N HIS A 115 3.14 -11.42 13.42
CA HIS A 115 3.00 -11.49 11.96
C HIS A 115 2.18 -10.33 11.38
N LYS A 116 1.89 -9.29 12.18
CA LYS A 116 1.33 -8.04 11.69
C LYS A 116 2.48 -7.17 11.16
N ALA A 117 2.51 -7.00 9.83
CA ALA A 117 3.58 -6.31 9.09
C ALA A 117 3.92 -4.91 9.63
N GLY A 118 2.93 -4.20 10.15
CA GLY A 118 3.12 -2.87 10.71
C GLY A 118 1.85 -2.34 11.36
N GLU A 119 1.99 -1.23 12.08
CA GLU A 119 0.89 -0.59 12.81
C GLU A 119 0.65 0.83 12.33
N TYR A 120 0.86 1.10 11.04
CA TYR A 120 0.76 2.45 10.49
C TYR A 120 -0.28 2.52 9.39
N CYS A 121 -1.06 3.59 9.39
CA CYS A 121 -1.91 3.98 8.27
C CYS A 121 -1.67 5.45 7.92
N ARG A 122 -2.19 5.88 6.78
CA ARG A 122 -2.19 7.28 6.36
C ARG A 122 -3.65 7.69 6.12
N LEU A 123 -3.96 8.93 6.46
CA LEU A 123 -5.28 9.50 6.22
C LEU A 123 -5.28 10.19 4.85
N PHE A 124 -6.38 9.99 4.14
CA PHE A 124 -6.62 10.56 2.82
C PHE A 124 -7.97 11.26 2.81
N LYS A 125 -8.08 12.31 2.02
CA LYS A 125 -9.33 13.04 1.80
C LYS A 125 -9.73 12.91 0.33
N ALA A 126 -11.02 12.79 0.07
CA ALA A 126 -11.52 12.84 -1.30
C ALA A 126 -11.26 14.22 -1.93
N ASP A 127 -10.57 14.20 -3.07
CA ASP A 127 -10.46 15.30 -4.03
C ASP A 127 -11.38 14.96 -5.20
N VAL A 128 -12.60 15.49 -5.16
CA VAL A 128 -13.66 15.19 -6.14
C VAL A 128 -13.29 15.71 -7.53
N GLU A 129 -12.63 16.86 -7.61
CA GLU A 129 -12.20 17.46 -8.89
C GLU A 129 -11.15 16.58 -9.58
N LYS A 130 -10.23 16.01 -8.81
CA LYS A 130 -9.23 15.05 -9.33
C LYS A 130 -9.74 13.61 -9.41
N GLY A 131 -10.94 13.32 -8.90
CA GLY A 131 -11.52 11.99 -8.85
C GLY A 131 -10.68 10.98 -8.06
N ARG A 132 -10.01 11.40 -6.98
CA ARG A 132 -9.09 10.54 -6.22
C ARG A 132 -8.97 10.89 -4.73
N MET A 133 -8.41 9.96 -3.96
CA MET A 133 -8.08 10.15 -2.54
C MET A 133 -6.67 10.73 -2.40
N VAL A 134 -6.53 11.94 -1.84
CA VAL A 134 -5.23 12.62 -1.65
C VAL A 134 -4.79 12.57 -0.20
N PRO A 135 -3.49 12.36 0.09
CA PRO A 135 -3.02 12.25 1.46
C PRO A 135 -3.15 13.58 2.22
N ILE A 136 -3.56 13.50 3.48
CA ILE A 136 -3.69 14.65 4.39
C ILE A 136 -2.88 14.48 5.69
N SER A 137 -2.15 13.37 5.83
CA SER A 137 -1.25 13.10 6.95
C SER A 137 0.05 12.46 6.46
N GLY A 138 1.05 12.36 7.35
CA GLY A 138 2.11 11.36 7.24
C GLY A 138 1.62 9.97 7.67
N TRP A 139 2.55 9.03 7.88
CA TRP A 139 2.23 7.75 8.52
C TRP A 139 1.85 7.98 9.99
N VAL A 140 0.66 7.51 10.37
CA VAL A 140 0.09 7.59 11.70
C VAL A 140 0.13 6.20 12.31
N LYS A 141 0.74 6.06 13.49
CA LYS A 141 0.73 4.81 14.23
C LYS A 141 -0.64 4.58 14.85
N VAL A 142 -1.22 3.41 14.63
CA VAL A 142 -2.48 2.97 15.23
C VAL A 142 -2.25 2.83 16.74
N ALA A 143 -3.13 3.45 17.53
CA ALA A 143 -3.09 3.34 18.99
C ALA A 143 -3.34 1.88 19.43
N LYS A 144 -2.69 1.47 20.52
CA LYS A 144 -2.92 0.16 21.16
C LYS A 144 -4.28 0.11 21.85
#